data_AF-A0A9D9LNH1-F1
#
_entry.id   AF-A0A9D9LNH1-F1
#
_cell.length_a   1.000
_cell.length_b   1.000
_cell.length_c   1.000
_cell.angle_alpha   90.00
_cell.angle_beta   90.00
_cell.angle_gamma   90.00
#
_symmetry.space_group_name_H-M   'P 1'
#
loop_
_entity.id
_entity.type
_entity.pdbx_description
1 polymer ?
#
loop_
_entity_poly.entity_id
_entity_poly.type
_entity_poly.pdbx_seq_one_letter_code
_entity_poly.pdbx_strand_id
1 'polypeptide(L)'
;MKDFVKKLWEMKYTRRTLISVTVGSAFAFLLFYIFLPPINLRSVGFWVYLAVVALAYSLPFFNIKFNSFVEIKKDVNGKIIKKARGGEINKWALLPTASVVAVLLIGLIISSTLFNARRYAAIIEVQRYDFSEDMKESEEITHIALMDTESAMMLGNRTLGELSNTSAISQYTVSEAYTQINYKNTPKKVSNLEYDGFFKWIANSKNGIPGYVMVDPVKSSSEFVSLTAPMTYAESAYFHQDLERKLRFDYPTKIFESISFEVDDENNPYYIVSCSTPTVGLFGASDISEVIIFDPTSGESELVDVSSVPQWIDIVYTGDLATEKYNWYGTLSGGFINSVIGNVDCTQSTDDFGYIALEDDVWYFTGV
;
A
#
# COMPACT_ATOMS: atom_id res chain seq x y z
N MET A 1 30.11 32.08 -23.15
CA MET A 1 29.61 31.00 -22.28
C MET A 1 30.30 30.99 -20.90
N LYS A 2 31.64 30.98 -20.81
CA LYS A 2 32.38 31.05 -19.53
C LYS A 2 32.08 32.32 -18.70
N ASP A 3 31.99 33.49 -19.32
CA ASP A 3 31.67 34.74 -18.58
C ASP A 3 30.22 34.83 -18.14
N PHE A 4 29.29 34.19 -18.87
CA PHE A 4 27.88 34.12 -18.49
C PHE A 4 27.69 33.22 -17.26
N VAL A 5 28.38 32.07 -17.22
CA VAL A 5 28.41 31.16 -16.06
C VAL A 5 29.08 31.84 -14.85
N LYS A 6 30.17 32.60 -15.07
CA LYS A 6 30.85 33.36 -14.02
C LYS A 6 29.98 34.46 -13.42
N LYS A 7 29.22 35.19 -14.25
CA LYS A 7 28.28 36.24 -13.83
C LYS A 7 27.05 35.67 -13.09
N LEU A 8 26.62 34.45 -13.43
CA LEU A 8 25.61 33.68 -12.68
C LEU A 8 26.12 33.23 -11.30
N TRP A 9 27.42 33.01 -11.16
CA TRP A 9 28.07 32.56 -9.91
C TRP A 9 28.35 33.71 -8.92
N GLU A 10 28.53 34.93 -9.41
CA GLU A 10 28.83 36.12 -8.58
C GLU A 10 27.59 36.75 -7.91
N MET A 11 26.38 36.47 -8.39
CA MET A 11 25.15 36.89 -7.72
C MET A 11 24.85 35.99 -6.51
N LYS A 12 25.04 36.51 -5.29
CA LYS A 12 24.74 35.78 -4.03
C LYS A 12 23.34 35.15 -3.99
N TYR A 13 22.36 35.74 -4.69
CA TYR A 13 20.98 35.25 -4.75
C TYR A 13 20.81 34.04 -5.69
N THR A 14 21.55 33.95 -6.80
CA THR A 14 21.51 32.78 -7.72
C THR A 14 22.25 31.57 -7.17
N ARG A 15 23.32 31.77 -6.38
CA ARG A 15 24.03 30.64 -5.77
C ARG A 15 23.18 29.93 -4.70
N ARG A 16 22.48 30.68 -3.84
CA ARG A 16 21.61 30.12 -2.78
C ARG A 16 20.40 29.40 -3.38
N THR A 17 19.80 29.95 -4.43
CA THR A 17 18.68 29.33 -5.14
C THR A 17 19.10 28.08 -5.92
N LEU A 18 20.26 28.09 -6.59
CA LEU A 18 20.80 26.91 -7.26
C LEU A 18 21.05 25.75 -6.28
N ILE A 19 21.71 26.03 -5.15
CA ILE A 19 21.94 25.02 -4.09
C ILE A 19 20.61 24.50 -3.53
N SER A 20 19.66 25.40 -3.28
CA SER A 20 18.31 25.04 -2.81
C SER A 20 17.60 24.11 -3.79
N VAL A 21 17.69 24.38 -5.09
CA VAL A 21 17.05 23.54 -6.11
C VAL A 21 17.72 22.19 -6.19
N THR A 22 19.05 22.12 -6.22
CA THR A 22 19.77 20.84 -6.28
C THR A 22 19.51 19.98 -5.05
N VAL A 23 19.63 20.55 -3.84
CA VAL A 23 19.39 19.82 -2.58
C VAL A 23 17.92 19.42 -2.46
N GLY A 24 16.99 20.33 -2.81
CA GLY A 24 15.56 20.05 -2.80
C GLY A 24 15.18 18.93 -3.77
N SER A 25 15.74 18.93 -4.98
CA SER A 25 15.48 17.87 -5.97
C SER A 25 16.09 16.54 -5.56
N ALA A 26 17.31 16.54 -5.02
CA ALA A 26 17.92 15.32 -4.48
C ALA A 26 17.11 14.76 -3.31
N PHE A 27 16.61 15.62 -2.42
CA PHE A 27 15.74 15.23 -1.32
C PHE A 27 14.38 14.71 -1.81
N ALA A 28 13.76 15.37 -2.80
CA ALA A 28 12.50 14.93 -3.39
C ALA A 28 12.64 13.56 -4.08
N PHE A 29 13.75 13.34 -4.79
CA PHE A 29 14.06 12.04 -5.38
C PHE A 29 14.29 10.97 -4.33
N LEU A 30 15.06 11.27 -3.28
CA LEU A 30 15.30 10.33 -2.18
C LEU A 30 14.01 9.95 -1.46
N LEU A 31 13.14 10.93 -1.18
CA LEU A 31 11.83 10.68 -0.60
C LEU A 31 10.96 9.82 -1.51
N PHE A 32 10.93 10.11 -2.82
CA PHE A 32 10.18 9.30 -3.77
C PHE A 32 10.70 7.86 -3.81
N TYR A 33 12.02 7.68 -3.79
CA TYR A 33 12.65 6.37 -3.86
C TYR A 33 12.39 5.50 -2.61
N ILE A 34 12.27 6.13 -1.44
CA ILE A 34 12.03 5.44 -0.16
C ILE A 34 10.55 5.16 0.07
N PHE A 35 9.69 6.17 -0.13
CA PHE A 35 8.26 6.09 0.22
C PHE A 35 7.35 5.68 -0.92
N LEU A 36 7.86 5.68 -2.16
CA LEU A 36 7.17 5.24 -3.36
C LEU A 36 5.72 5.79 -3.49
N PRO A 37 5.46 7.08 -3.24
CA PRO A 37 4.11 7.60 -3.33
C PRO A 37 3.63 7.52 -4.79
N PRO A 38 2.37 7.12 -5.04
CA PRO A 38 1.82 7.15 -6.39
C PRO A 38 1.77 8.59 -6.89
N ILE A 39 2.16 8.83 -8.14
CA ILE A 39 2.06 10.13 -8.82
C ILE A 39 0.62 10.33 -9.28
N ASN A 40 -0.28 10.51 -8.31
CA ASN A 40 -1.71 10.60 -8.54
C ASN A 40 -2.35 11.67 -7.65
N LEU A 41 -3.03 12.63 -8.26
CA LEU A 41 -3.74 13.72 -7.54
C LEU A 41 -4.92 13.21 -6.69
N ARG A 42 -5.37 11.97 -6.91
CA ARG A 42 -6.38 11.29 -6.11
C ARG A 42 -5.78 10.41 -5.00
N SER A 43 -4.47 10.47 -4.77
CA SER A 43 -3.84 9.80 -3.62
C SER A 43 -3.49 10.81 -2.51
N VAL A 44 -3.91 10.52 -1.28
CA VAL A 44 -3.51 11.30 -0.09
C VAL A 44 -1.98 11.29 0.08
N GLY A 45 -1.34 10.14 -0.11
CA GLY A 45 0.12 9.98 0.01
C GLY A 45 0.89 10.90 -0.94
N PHE A 46 0.38 11.12 -2.15
CA PHE A 46 0.99 12.05 -3.10
C PHE A 46 0.96 13.50 -2.62
N TRP A 47 -0.16 13.96 -2.06
CA TRP A 47 -0.29 15.31 -1.51
C TRP A 47 0.60 15.52 -0.28
N VAL A 48 0.71 14.52 0.58
CA VAL A 48 1.66 14.53 1.70
C VAL A 48 3.09 14.65 1.20
N TYR A 49 3.48 13.85 0.20
CA TYR A 49 4.77 13.95 -0.46
C TYR A 49 5.02 15.34 -1.03
N LEU A 50 4.08 15.90 -1.78
CA LEU A 50 4.19 17.26 -2.34
C LEU A 50 4.33 18.32 -1.25
N ALA A 51 3.62 18.19 -0.13
CA ALA A 51 3.71 19.14 0.97
C ALA A 51 5.10 19.13 1.63
N VAL A 52 5.65 17.93 1.86
CA VAL A 52 7.01 17.75 2.42
C VAL A 52 8.07 18.27 1.46
N VAL A 53 7.95 17.97 0.16
CA VAL A 53 8.86 18.46 -0.87
C VAL A 53 8.80 19.99 -1.00
N ALA A 54 7.60 20.57 -1.06
CA ALA A 54 7.41 22.01 -1.10
C ALA A 54 8.01 22.70 0.14
N LEU A 55 7.83 22.10 1.33
CA LEU A 55 8.46 22.57 2.55
C LEU A 55 9.99 22.55 2.43
N ALA A 56 10.57 21.46 1.94
CA ALA A 56 12.02 21.35 1.74
C ALA A 56 12.58 22.43 0.80
N TYR A 57 11.89 22.75 -0.30
CA TYR A 57 12.27 23.86 -1.18
C TYR A 57 12.10 25.24 -0.54
N SER A 58 11.20 25.39 0.43
CA SER A 58 11.02 26.65 1.16
C SER A 58 12.11 26.90 2.21
N LEU A 59 12.69 25.85 2.81
CA LEU A 59 13.66 25.93 3.92
C LEU A 59 14.83 26.88 3.66
N PRO A 60 15.46 26.89 2.47
CA PRO A 60 16.59 27.79 2.21
C PRO A 60 16.22 29.26 2.13
N PHE A 61 14.93 29.63 2.05
CA PHE A 61 14.48 31.04 2.09
C PHE A 61 14.17 31.54 3.49
N PHE A 62 14.12 30.66 4.49
CA PHE A 62 14.06 31.09 5.87
C PHE A 62 15.42 31.66 6.25
N ASN A 63 15.46 32.89 6.74
CA ASN A 63 16.67 33.45 7.36
C ASN A 63 16.76 32.96 8.81
N ILE A 64 16.84 31.64 9.00
CA ILE A 64 17.04 31.02 10.31
C ILE A 64 18.46 31.33 10.75
N LYS A 65 18.64 32.42 11.49
CA LYS A 65 19.88 32.67 12.22
C LYS A 65 19.84 31.76 13.45
N PHE A 66 20.51 30.60 13.37
CA PHE A 66 20.68 29.68 14.50
C PHE A 66 21.36 30.34 15.71
N ASN A 67 22.09 31.44 15.49
CA ASN A 67 22.61 32.28 16.55
C ASN A 67 21.61 33.41 16.87
N SER A 68 20.73 33.13 17.82
CA SER A 68 19.97 34.14 18.57
C SER A 68 20.93 34.99 19.40
N PHE A 69 21.78 35.80 18.77
CA PHE A 69 22.53 36.80 19.52
C PHE A 69 21.54 37.82 20.09
N VAL A 70 21.45 37.86 21.42
CA VAL A 70 20.81 38.95 22.13
C VAL A 70 21.67 40.19 21.88
N GLU A 71 21.20 41.09 21.03
CA GLU A 71 21.84 42.39 20.88
C GLU A 71 21.50 43.19 22.14
N ILE A 72 22.49 43.38 23.04
CA ILE A 72 22.35 44.22 24.24
C ILE A 72 22.54 45.67 23.79
N LYS A 73 21.44 46.41 23.69
CA LYS A 73 21.48 47.87 23.51
C LYS A 73 21.17 48.55 24.84
N LYS A 74 22.00 49.52 25.23
CA LYS A 74 21.68 50.44 26.33
C LYS A 74 20.86 51.59 25.76
N ASP A 75 19.69 51.83 26.35
CA ASP A 75 18.90 53.01 26.04
C ASP A 75 19.58 54.28 26.61
N VAL A 76 19.16 55.47 26.20
CA VAL A 76 19.69 56.78 26.63
C VAL A 76 19.66 56.95 28.16
N ASN A 77 18.76 56.22 28.84
CA ASN A 77 18.62 56.18 30.29
C ASN A 77 19.36 55.00 30.97
N GLY A 78 20.26 54.31 30.27
CA GLY A 78 21.10 53.24 30.83
C GLY A 78 20.42 51.87 31.04
N LYS A 79 19.14 51.73 30.66
CA LYS A 79 18.40 50.45 30.74
C LYS A 79 18.87 49.48 29.65
N ILE A 80 19.16 48.23 30.04
CA ILE A 80 19.57 47.17 29.12
C ILE A 80 18.32 46.60 28.43
N ILE A 81 18.21 46.77 27.12
CA ILE A 81 17.15 46.16 26.30
C ILE A 81 17.75 44.94 25.59
N LYS A 82 17.22 43.75 25.92
CA LYS A 82 17.55 42.48 25.24
C LYS A 82 16.58 42.28 24.09
N LYS A 83 16.99 42.51 22.84
CA LYS A 83 16.14 42.22 21.68
C LYS A 83 16.54 40.87 21.09
N ALA A 84 15.66 39.87 21.22
CA ALA A 84 15.82 38.60 20.52
C ALA A 84 15.62 38.86 19.02
N ARG A 85 16.67 38.63 18.23
CA ARG A 85 16.58 38.71 16.78
C ARG A 85 16.05 37.36 16.27
N GLY A 86 14.73 37.15 16.41
CA GLY A 86 14.06 36.01 15.81
C GLY A 86 14.31 36.00 14.29
N GLY A 87 14.56 34.83 13.72
CA GLY A 87 14.69 34.70 12.27
C GLY A 87 13.41 35.21 11.61
N GLU A 88 13.54 36.17 10.69
CA GLU A 88 12.39 36.60 9.88
C GLU A 88 12.09 35.51 8.86
N ILE A 89 10.94 34.89 9.01
CA ILE A 89 10.37 33.96 8.04
C ILE A 89 9.78 34.80 6.92
N ASN A 90 10.30 34.64 5.71
CA ASN A 90 9.64 35.21 4.55
C ASN A 90 8.31 34.47 4.34
N LYS A 91 7.19 35.07 4.78
CA LYS A 91 5.86 34.45 4.69
C LYS A 91 5.50 34.02 3.27
N TRP A 92 6.03 34.69 2.25
CA TRP A 92 5.84 34.34 0.84
C TRP A 92 6.50 33.01 0.45
N ALA A 93 7.55 32.57 1.15
CA ALA A 93 8.21 31.29 0.88
C ALA A 93 7.36 30.08 1.32
N LEU A 94 6.45 30.26 2.27
CA LEU A 94 5.54 29.22 2.76
C LEU A 94 4.25 29.10 1.94
N LEU A 95 3.97 30.07 1.06
CA LEU A 95 2.75 30.11 0.28
C LEU A 95 2.53 28.83 -0.55
N PRO A 96 3.53 28.27 -1.27
CA PRO A 96 3.33 27.03 -2.02
C PRO A 96 2.96 25.85 -1.14
N THR A 97 3.68 25.66 -0.02
CA THR A 97 3.39 24.60 0.95
C THR A 97 1.99 24.76 1.54
N ALA A 98 1.62 25.98 1.93
CA ALA A 98 0.29 26.27 2.47
C ALA A 98 -0.82 25.97 1.45
N SER A 99 -0.59 26.27 0.17
CA SER A 99 -1.54 25.95 -0.90
C SER A 99 -1.73 24.44 -1.08
N VAL A 100 -0.64 23.65 -1.08
CA VAL A 100 -0.71 22.18 -1.18
C VAL A 100 -1.50 21.60 0.00
N VAL A 101 -1.19 22.05 1.22
CA VAL A 101 -1.90 21.61 2.44
C VAL A 101 -3.37 22.03 2.40
N ALA A 102 -3.68 23.24 1.93
CA ALA A 102 -5.07 23.69 1.81
C ALA A 102 -5.88 22.81 0.83
N VAL A 103 -5.29 22.45 -0.31
CA VAL A 103 -5.95 21.56 -1.28
C VAL A 103 -6.16 20.16 -0.68
N LEU A 104 -5.18 19.62 0.03
CA LEU A 104 -5.31 18.34 0.74
C LEU A 104 -6.47 18.38 1.74
N LEU A 105 -6.53 19.42 2.59
CA LEU A 105 -7.59 19.56 3.60
C LEU A 105 -8.98 19.71 2.95
N ILE A 106 -9.09 20.52 1.91
CA ILE A 106 -10.35 20.68 1.17
C ILE A 106 -10.77 19.35 0.52
N GLY A 107 -9.81 18.63 -0.08
CA GLY A 107 -10.04 17.31 -0.66
C GLY A 107 -10.56 16.30 0.36
N LEU A 108 -9.99 16.27 1.56
CA LEU A 108 -10.43 15.40 2.66
C LEU A 108 -11.85 15.75 3.13
N ILE A 109 -12.17 17.05 3.26
CA ILE A 109 -13.51 17.51 3.65
C ILE A 109 -14.54 17.10 2.59
N ILE A 110 -14.27 17.36 1.31
CA ILE A 110 -15.18 17.04 0.21
C ILE A 110 -15.33 15.52 0.05
N SER A 111 -14.34 14.73 0.42
CA SER A 111 -14.38 13.26 0.36
C SER A 111 -15.01 12.64 1.60
N SER A 112 -15.22 13.37 2.68
CA SER A 112 -15.69 12.82 3.96
C SER A 112 -17.09 12.19 3.88
N THR A 113 -17.28 11.15 4.70
CA THR A 113 -18.59 10.52 4.98
C THR A 113 -19.61 11.50 5.55
N LEU A 114 -19.17 12.59 6.19
CA LEU A 114 -20.04 13.66 6.72
C LEU A 114 -20.96 14.25 5.65
N PHE A 115 -20.43 14.47 4.44
CA PHE A 115 -21.17 15.05 3.33
C PHE A 115 -21.64 14.01 2.32
N ASN A 116 -21.00 12.83 2.28
CA ASN A 116 -21.22 11.83 1.24
C ASN A 116 -21.68 10.46 1.75
N ALA A 117 -22.22 10.36 2.97
CA ALA A 117 -22.68 9.10 3.57
C ALA A 117 -23.47 8.20 2.59
N ARG A 118 -24.43 8.77 1.84
CA ARG A 118 -25.23 8.03 0.86
C ARG A 118 -24.41 7.49 -0.32
N ARG A 119 -23.37 8.20 -0.76
CA ARG A 119 -22.51 7.75 -1.86
C ARG A 119 -21.58 6.62 -1.41
N TYR A 120 -21.10 6.70 -0.18
CA TYR A 120 -20.35 5.61 0.45
C TYR A 120 -21.21 4.36 0.59
N ALA A 121 -22.45 4.51 1.07
CA ALA A 121 -23.37 3.38 1.23
C ALA A 121 -23.76 2.71 -0.10
N ALA A 122 -23.70 3.44 -1.22
CA ALA A 122 -24.09 2.96 -2.54
C ALA A 122 -22.95 2.35 -3.37
N ILE A 123 -21.76 2.13 -2.77
CA ILE A 123 -20.62 1.58 -3.50
C ILE A 123 -20.79 0.08 -3.83
N ILE A 124 -21.54 -0.64 -3.01
CA ILE A 124 -21.92 -2.03 -3.24
C ILE A 124 -23.44 -2.15 -3.32
N GLU A 125 -23.89 -3.13 -4.08
CA GLU A 125 -25.28 -3.58 -4.06
C GLU A 125 -25.40 -4.76 -3.10
N VAL A 126 -26.17 -4.58 -2.02
CA VAL A 126 -26.42 -5.65 -1.05
C VAL A 126 -27.75 -6.32 -1.38
N GLN A 127 -27.68 -7.59 -1.75
CA GLN A 127 -28.84 -8.42 -2.03
C GLN A 127 -29.18 -9.25 -0.79
N ARG A 128 -30.48 -9.50 -0.57
CA ARG A 128 -30.98 -10.31 0.55
C ARG A 128 -31.46 -11.64 0.01
N TYR A 129 -30.88 -12.71 0.53
CA TYR A 129 -31.18 -14.09 0.19
C TYR A 129 -31.63 -14.85 1.44
N ASP A 130 -32.42 -15.91 1.29
CA ASP A 130 -32.74 -16.83 2.37
C ASP A 130 -31.68 -17.92 2.38
N PHE A 131 -30.90 -18.00 3.45
CA PHE A 131 -29.83 -18.99 3.60
C PHE A 131 -30.33 -20.42 3.37
N SER A 132 -31.56 -20.75 3.78
CA SER A 132 -32.10 -22.11 3.67
C SER A 132 -32.46 -22.50 2.24
N GLU A 133 -32.77 -21.53 1.39
CA GLU A 133 -33.22 -21.76 0.01
C GLU A 133 -32.08 -21.52 -1.00
N ASP A 134 -31.24 -20.52 -0.74
CA ASP A 134 -30.27 -20.01 -1.70
C ASP A 134 -28.85 -20.59 -1.51
N MET A 135 -28.47 -21.00 -0.29
CA MET A 135 -27.24 -21.77 -0.09
C MET A 135 -27.54 -23.26 -0.21
N LYS A 136 -27.19 -23.85 -1.36
CA LYS A 136 -27.22 -25.30 -1.52
C LYS A 136 -26.30 -25.93 -0.49
N GLU A 137 -26.83 -26.91 0.24
CA GLU A 137 -26.03 -27.73 1.16
C GLU A 137 -24.88 -28.36 0.35
N SER A 138 -23.65 -27.99 0.68
CA SER A 138 -22.48 -28.56 0.03
C SER A 138 -22.44 -30.05 0.36
N GLU A 139 -22.64 -30.91 -0.65
CA GLU A 139 -22.58 -32.37 -0.47
C GLU A 139 -21.15 -32.84 -0.12
N GLU A 140 -20.13 -31.98 -0.30
CA GLU A 140 -18.72 -32.31 -0.09
C GLU A 140 -18.03 -31.35 0.89
N ILE A 141 -17.77 -31.83 2.11
CA ILE A 141 -17.01 -31.16 3.18
C ILE A 141 -15.59 -30.72 2.71
N THR A 142 -15.08 -31.31 1.62
CA THR A 142 -13.75 -31.06 1.05
C THR A 142 -13.56 -29.67 0.44
N HIS A 143 -14.60 -28.86 0.28
CA HIS A 143 -14.49 -27.48 -0.25
C HIS A 143 -14.38 -26.41 0.84
N ILE A 144 -14.43 -26.79 2.12
CA ILE A 144 -14.36 -25.86 3.25
C ILE A 144 -12.95 -25.85 3.82
N ALA A 145 -12.28 -24.70 3.76
CA ALA A 145 -10.98 -24.51 4.40
C ALA A 145 -11.17 -24.27 5.91
N LEU A 146 -11.08 -25.34 6.70
CA LEU A 146 -11.22 -25.27 8.16
C LEU A 146 -9.96 -24.77 8.87
N MET A 147 -8.87 -24.52 8.14
CA MET A 147 -7.57 -24.15 8.69
C MET A 147 -7.40 -22.64 8.76
N ASP A 148 -7.16 -22.14 9.97
CA ASP A 148 -6.76 -20.77 10.23
C ASP A 148 -5.36 -20.46 9.68
N THR A 149 -5.03 -19.18 9.55
CA THR A 149 -3.74 -18.76 8.98
C THR A 149 -2.56 -19.11 9.89
N GLU A 150 -2.70 -19.09 11.21
CA GLU A 150 -1.61 -19.43 12.13
C GLU A 150 -1.23 -20.93 12.02
N SER A 151 -2.23 -21.80 11.91
CA SER A 151 -2.01 -23.22 11.64
C SER A 151 -1.29 -23.46 10.31
N ALA A 152 -1.66 -22.71 9.26
CA ALA A 152 -0.99 -22.79 7.96
C ALA A 152 0.48 -22.33 8.05
N MET A 153 0.76 -21.24 8.79
CA MET A 153 2.12 -20.77 9.05
C MET A 153 2.96 -21.82 9.78
N MET A 154 2.42 -22.50 10.79
CA MET A 154 3.13 -23.56 11.49
C MET A 154 3.49 -24.73 10.57
N LEU A 155 2.54 -25.17 9.73
CA LEU A 155 2.78 -26.24 8.77
C LEU A 155 3.83 -25.86 7.72
N GLY A 156 3.73 -24.66 7.16
CA GLY A 156 4.69 -24.17 6.18
C GLY A 156 6.10 -24.01 6.74
N ASN A 157 6.23 -23.45 7.95
CA ASN A 157 7.52 -23.35 8.64
C ASN A 157 8.14 -24.72 8.91
N ARG A 158 7.32 -25.72 9.27
CA ARG A 158 7.79 -27.11 9.42
C ARG A 158 8.32 -27.67 8.10
N THR A 159 7.56 -27.54 7.02
CA THR A 159 7.98 -28.00 5.68
C THR A 159 9.30 -27.37 5.24
N LEU A 160 9.45 -26.05 5.43
CA LEU A 160 10.70 -25.36 5.09
C LEU A 160 11.85 -25.83 6.00
N GLY A 161 11.58 -26.06 7.28
CA GLY A 161 12.54 -26.59 8.25
C GLY A 161 13.06 -27.99 7.91
N GLU A 162 12.21 -28.87 7.40
CA GLU A 162 12.61 -30.21 6.92
C GLU A 162 13.58 -30.14 5.73
N LEU A 163 13.42 -29.10 4.91
CA LEU A 163 14.27 -28.83 3.75
C LEU A 163 15.53 -28.01 4.07
N SER A 164 15.69 -27.55 5.31
CA SER A 164 16.84 -26.74 5.77
C SER A 164 18.20 -27.41 5.57
N ASN A 165 18.23 -28.75 5.46
CA ASN A 165 19.44 -29.51 5.14
C ASN A 165 19.95 -29.28 3.70
N THR A 166 19.11 -28.71 2.83
CA THR A 166 19.52 -28.28 1.48
C THR A 166 20.01 -26.84 1.58
N SER A 167 21.30 -26.62 1.30
CA SER A 167 21.97 -25.32 1.41
C SER A 167 21.29 -24.16 0.66
N ALA A 168 20.42 -24.47 -0.29
CA ALA A 168 19.65 -23.51 -1.06
C ALA A 168 18.47 -22.91 -0.29
N ILE A 169 17.93 -23.57 0.75
CA ILE A 169 16.63 -23.21 1.35
C ILE A 169 16.79 -22.55 2.72
N SER A 170 17.87 -22.84 3.45
CA SER A 170 18.13 -22.29 4.79
C SER A 170 18.32 -20.76 4.84
N GLN A 171 18.35 -20.10 3.69
CA GLN A 171 18.56 -18.64 3.57
C GLN A 171 17.25 -17.86 3.48
N TYR A 172 16.12 -18.57 3.35
CA TYR A 172 14.80 -18.01 3.17
C TYR A 172 13.91 -18.29 4.38
N THR A 173 12.90 -17.46 4.55
CA THR A 173 11.79 -17.66 5.49
C THR A 173 10.49 -17.73 4.70
N VAL A 174 9.47 -18.37 5.24
CA VAL A 174 8.12 -18.30 4.64
C VAL A 174 7.52 -16.94 5.03
N SER A 175 6.83 -16.27 4.10
CA SER A 175 6.06 -15.08 4.45
C SER A 175 4.96 -15.45 5.45
N GLU A 176 4.58 -14.48 6.29
CA GLU A 176 3.43 -14.65 7.18
C GLU A 176 2.10 -14.49 6.41
N ALA A 177 2.15 -13.89 5.21
CA ALA A 177 1.02 -13.76 4.33
C ALA A 177 0.71 -15.09 3.64
N TYR A 178 -0.44 -15.67 3.97
CA TYR A 178 -1.01 -16.83 3.29
C TYR A 178 -2.28 -16.45 2.56
N THR A 179 -2.23 -16.51 1.23
CA THR A 179 -3.38 -16.28 0.36
C THR A 179 -4.15 -17.57 0.20
N GLN A 180 -5.46 -17.54 0.42
CA GLN A 180 -6.32 -18.67 0.12
C GLN A 180 -6.75 -18.61 -1.34
N ILE A 181 -6.44 -19.65 -2.10
CA ILE A 181 -6.72 -19.77 -3.53
C ILE A 181 -7.52 -21.06 -3.78
N ASN A 182 -8.26 -21.09 -4.88
CA ASN A 182 -8.85 -22.29 -5.40
C ASN A 182 -7.95 -22.90 -6.48
N TYR A 183 -7.10 -23.83 -6.07
CA TYR A 183 -6.17 -24.50 -6.96
C TYR A 183 -6.75 -25.85 -7.38
N LYS A 184 -7.03 -26.02 -8.67
CA LYS A 184 -7.58 -27.26 -9.25
C LYS A 184 -8.86 -27.74 -8.56
N ASN A 185 -9.81 -26.84 -8.31
CA ASN A 185 -11.06 -27.10 -7.57
C ASN A 185 -10.85 -27.56 -6.12
N THR A 186 -9.71 -27.24 -5.51
CA THR A 186 -9.45 -27.53 -4.10
C THR A 186 -8.93 -26.29 -3.40
N PRO A 187 -9.47 -25.93 -2.22
CA PRO A 187 -8.96 -24.78 -1.49
C PRO A 187 -7.52 -25.07 -1.04
N LYS A 188 -6.60 -24.16 -1.34
CA LYS A 188 -5.20 -24.19 -0.91
C LYS A 188 -4.84 -22.86 -0.28
N LYS A 189 -3.85 -22.87 0.61
CA LYS A 189 -3.19 -21.64 1.05
C LYS A 189 -1.78 -21.60 0.50
N VAL A 190 -1.43 -20.52 -0.18
CA VAL A 190 -0.10 -20.32 -0.75
C VAL A 190 0.62 -19.18 -0.06
N SER A 191 1.93 -19.32 0.08
CA SER A 191 2.78 -18.28 0.63
C SER A 191 4.14 -18.29 -0.06
N ASN A 192 4.59 -17.12 -0.48
CA ASN A 192 5.91 -16.91 -1.03
C ASN A 192 6.99 -17.12 0.05
N LEU A 193 8.21 -17.37 -0.41
CA LEU A 193 9.38 -17.26 0.45
C LEU A 193 9.94 -15.84 0.40
N GLU A 194 10.63 -15.46 1.47
CA GLU A 194 11.23 -14.16 1.68
C GLU A 194 12.71 -14.25 2.04
N TYR A 195 13.46 -13.20 1.71
CA TYR A 195 14.81 -13.01 2.22
C TYR A 195 14.76 -12.57 3.69
N ASP A 196 15.40 -13.32 4.58
CA ASP A 196 15.56 -12.90 5.98
C ASP A 196 16.68 -11.85 6.10
N GLY A 197 16.30 -10.63 5.72
CA GLY A 197 17.09 -9.40 5.84
C GLY A 197 18.07 -9.11 4.71
N PHE A 198 18.60 -7.88 4.73
CA PHE A 198 19.44 -7.30 3.69
C PHE A 198 20.68 -8.13 3.32
N PHE A 199 21.38 -8.69 4.31
CA PHE A 199 22.60 -9.46 4.04
C PHE A 199 22.31 -10.79 3.35
N LYS A 200 21.19 -11.46 3.70
CA LYS A 200 20.76 -12.68 3.02
C LYS A 200 20.28 -12.39 1.60
N TRP A 201 19.59 -11.26 1.41
CA TRP A 201 19.27 -10.78 0.07
C TRP A 201 20.53 -10.53 -0.76
N ILE A 202 21.55 -9.80 -0.27
CA ILE A 202 22.80 -9.60 -1.03
C ILE A 202 23.44 -10.93 -1.44
N ALA A 203 23.52 -11.89 -0.51
CA ALA A 203 24.16 -13.17 -0.76
C ALA A 203 23.43 -14.02 -1.82
N ASN A 204 22.10 -13.88 -1.93
CA ASN A 204 21.27 -14.76 -2.74
C ASN A 204 20.47 -14.07 -3.87
N SER A 205 20.54 -12.74 -3.99
CA SER A 205 19.83 -11.92 -4.99
C SER A 205 20.05 -12.35 -6.43
N LYS A 206 21.21 -12.95 -6.73
CA LYS A 206 21.53 -13.50 -8.06
C LYS A 206 20.90 -14.86 -8.33
N ASN A 207 20.65 -15.63 -7.28
CA ASN A 207 20.05 -16.95 -7.39
C ASN A 207 18.52 -16.85 -7.38
N GLY A 208 17.96 -15.78 -6.82
CA GLY A 208 16.52 -15.61 -6.68
C GLY A 208 15.89 -16.59 -5.68
N ILE A 209 14.60 -16.42 -5.46
CA ILE A 209 13.83 -17.25 -4.53
C ILE A 209 13.38 -18.52 -5.28
N PRO A 210 13.74 -19.72 -4.80
CA PRO A 210 13.65 -20.95 -5.60
C PRO A 210 12.25 -21.58 -5.62
N GLY A 211 11.29 -21.06 -4.86
CA GLY A 211 9.99 -21.70 -4.69
C GLY A 211 9.09 -20.98 -3.71
N TYR A 212 7.98 -21.63 -3.39
CA TYR A 212 6.97 -21.18 -2.45
C TYR A 212 6.41 -22.38 -1.66
N VAL A 213 5.62 -22.09 -0.62
CA VAL A 213 4.96 -23.12 0.18
C VAL A 213 3.48 -23.17 -0.19
N MET A 214 2.97 -24.38 -0.39
CA MET A 214 1.55 -24.65 -0.57
C MET A 214 1.05 -25.51 0.59
N VAL A 215 -0.07 -25.11 1.17
CA VAL A 215 -0.73 -25.80 2.28
C VAL A 215 -2.11 -26.25 1.82
N ASP A 216 -2.43 -27.51 2.10
CA ASP A 216 -3.74 -28.10 1.93
C ASP A 216 -4.49 -28.02 3.27
N PRO A 217 -5.43 -27.08 3.43
CA PRO A 217 -6.21 -26.92 4.66
C PRO A 217 -7.14 -28.10 4.94
N VAL A 218 -7.54 -28.87 3.92
CA VAL A 218 -8.46 -30.00 4.04
C VAL A 218 -7.72 -31.24 4.54
N LYS A 219 -6.54 -31.52 3.97
CA LYS A 219 -5.70 -32.66 4.35
C LYS A 219 -4.76 -32.36 5.52
N SER A 220 -4.67 -31.11 5.95
CA SER A 220 -3.70 -30.64 6.95
C SER A 220 -2.25 -31.00 6.59
N SER A 221 -1.91 -30.86 5.31
CA SER A 221 -0.58 -31.17 4.76
C SER A 221 0.02 -29.95 4.08
N SER A 222 1.34 -29.89 3.98
CA SER A 222 2.07 -28.78 3.37
C SER A 222 3.24 -29.29 2.54
N GLU A 223 3.50 -28.64 1.42
CA GLU A 223 4.59 -28.97 0.50
C GLU A 223 5.33 -27.72 0.04
N PHE A 224 6.61 -27.92 -0.31
CA PHE A 224 7.42 -26.88 -0.95
C PHE A 224 7.40 -27.13 -2.45
N VAL A 225 6.93 -26.14 -3.21
CA VAL A 225 6.88 -26.21 -4.66
C VAL A 225 8.11 -25.50 -5.21
N SER A 226 8.98 -26.28 -5.86
CA SER A 226 10.20 -25.76 -6.50
C SER A 226 9.88 -25.18 -7.86
N LEU A 227 10.38 -23.99 -8.13
CA LEU A 227 10.22 -23.32 -9.42
C LEU A 227 11.34 -23.71 -10.38
N THR A 228 10.99 -23.79 -11.66
CA THR A 228 12.00 -23.98 -12.72
C THR A 228 12.85 -22.73 -12.89
N ALA A 229 12.22 -21.55 -12.82
CA ALA A 229 12.88 -20.25 -12.81
C ALA A 229 12.66 -19.59 -11.45
N PRO A 230 13.71 -19.19 -10.73
CA PRO A 230 13.57 -18.57 -9.42
C PRO A 230 12.97 -17.16 -9.54
N MET A 231 12.22 -16.75 -8.51
CA MET A 231 11.67 -15.39 -8.44
C MET A 231 12.80 -14.39 -8.21
N THR A 232 12.94 -13.45 -9.12
CA THR A 232 13.91 -12.35 -9.05
C THR A 232 13.36 -11.20 -8.21
N TYR A 233 12.05 -11.01 -8.21
CA TYR A 233 11.35 -9.92 -7.53
C TYR A 233 10.54 -10.45 -6.34
N ALA A 234 10.59 -9.73 -5.23
CA ALA A 234 9.85 -10.06 -4.01
C ALA A 234 9.66 -8.83 -3.12
N GLU A 235 8.69 -8.88 -2.21
CA GLU A 235 8.44 -7.81 -1.22
C GLU A 235 9.62 -7.63 -0.26
N SER A 236 10.33 -8.72 0.07
CA SER A 236 11.51 -8.71 0.93
C SER A 236 12.83 -8.37 0.19
N ALA A 237 12.78 -8.22 -1.13
CA ALA A 237 13.96 -7.86 -1.93
C ALA A 237 14.25 -6.36 -1.87
N TYR A 238 15.46 -5.95 -2.30
CA TYR A 238 15.90 -4.56 -2.19
C TYR A 238 16.20 -3.92 -3.55
N PHE A 239 16.20 -2.59 -3.56
CA PHE A 239 16.49 -1.75 -4.73
C PHE A 239 15.62 -2.09 -5.95
N HIS A 240 16.20 -2.52 -7.07
CA HIS A 240 15.46 -2.77 -8.31
C HIS A 240 14.71 -4.11 -8.32
N GLN A 241 15.01 -5.02 -7.38
CA GLN A 241 14.34 -6.31 -7.22
C GLN A 241 13.15 -6.27 -6.25
N ASP A 242 13.06 -5.19 -5.47
CA ASP A 242 11.92 -4.91 -4.62
C ASP A 242 10.64 -4.77 -5.46
N LEU A 243 9.64 -5.59 -5.12
CA LEU A 243 8.40 -5.70 -5.87
C LEU A 243 7.67 -4.35 -6.00
N GLU A 244 7.40 -3.70 -4.87
CA GLU A 244 6.65 -2.45 -4.84
C GLU A 244 7.38 -1.36 -5.63
N ARG A 245 8.71 -1.30 -5.52
CA ARG A 245 9.53 -0.35 -6.28
C ARG A 245 9.46 -0.61 -7.77
N LYS A 246 9.65 -1.85 -8.21
CA LYS A 246 9.56 -2.25 -9.62
C LYS A 246 8.19 -1.81 -10.18
N LEU A 247 7.12 -2.19 -9.50
CA LEU A 247 5.75 -1.81 -9.87
C LEU A 247 5.52 -0.30 -9.86
N ARG A 248 6.05 0.44 -8.87
CA ARG A 248 5.91 1.90 -8.81
C ARG A 248 6.58 2.59 -10.01
N PHE A 249 7.70 2.07 -10.50
CA PHE A 249 8.37 2.65 -11.67
C PHE A 249 7.66 2.30 -12.98
N ASP A 250 7.06 1.13 -13.08
CA ASP A 250 6.29 0.72 -14.27
C ASP A 250 4.90 1.39 -14.31
N TYR A 251 4.25 1.52 -13.15
CA TYR A 251 2.91 2.06 -12.96
C TYR A 251 2.90 3.27 -12.01
N PRO A 252 3.53 4.40 -12.40
CA PRO A 252 3.75 5.53 -11.50
C PRO A 252 2.46 6.19 -11.02
N THR A 253 1.36 6.08 -11.75
CA THR A 253 0.09 6.78 -11.44
C THR A 253 -0.93 5.91 -10.72
N LYS A 254 -0.71 4.60 -10.62
CA LYS A 254 -1.67 3.67 -10.00
C LYS A 254 -1.57 3.70 -8.48
N ILE A 255 -2.70 3.64 -7.79
CA ILE A 255 -2.76 3.55 -6.33
C ILE A 255 -2.88 2.07 -6.01
N PHE A 256 -1.83 1.49 -5.41
CA PHE A 256 -1.84 0.09 -5.01
C PHE A 256 -2.60 -0.04 -3.70
N GLU A 257 -3.52 -1.00 -3.63
CA GLU A 257 -4.38 -1.26 -2.49
C GLU A 257 -3.88 -2.48 -1.70
N SER A 258 -3.76 -3.62 -2.38
CA SER A 258 -3.28 -4.88 -1.82
C SER A 258 -2.32 -5.56 -2.79
N ILE A 259 -1.43 -6.37 -2.24
CA ILE A 259 -0.55 -7.27 -2.96
C ILE A 259 -0.83 -8.67 -2.40
N SER A 260 -1.17 -9.61 -3.27
CA SER A 260 -1.48 -10.99 -2.90
C SER A 260 -0.62 -11.92 -3.73
N PHE A 261 0.05 -12.86 -3.07
CA PHE A 261 0.79 -13.91 -3.77
C PHE A 261 -0.18 -15.03 -4.15
N GLU A 262 -0.28 -15.33 -5.44
CA GLU A 262 -1.15 -16.37 -5.99
C GLU A 262 -0.38 -17.27 -6.93
N VAL A 263 -1.00 -18.40 -7.26
CA VAL A 263 -0.40 -19.43 -8.11
C VAL A 263 -1.47 -19.93 -9.06
N ASP A 264 -1.15 -19.98 -10.35
CA ASP A 264 -2.06 -20.56 -11.35
C ASP A 264 -2.11 -22.11 -11.26
N ASP A 265 -3.00 -22.73 -12.02
CA ASP A 265 -3.13 -24.19 -12.06
C ASP A 265 -1.87 -24.93 -12.60
N GLU A 266 -0.95 -24.22 -13.24
CA GLU A 266 0.31 -24.73 -13.77
C GLU A 266 1.48 -24.62 -12.79
N ASN A 267 1.26 -24.06 -11.59
CA ASN A 267 2.24 -23.75 -10.55
C ASN A 267 3.10 -22.52 -10.81
N ASN A 268 2.74 -21.67 -11.76
CA ASN A 268 3.43 -20.42 -12.00
C ASN A 268 3.05 -19.40 -10.90
N PRO A 269 4.03 -18.75 -10.26
CA PRO A 269 3.78 -17.80 -9.19
C PRO A 269 3.46 -16.42 -9.76
N TYR A 270 2.52 -15.71 -9.15
CA TYR A 270 2.17 -14.34 -9.50
C TYR A 270 1.98 -13.48 -8.26
N TYR A 271 2.35 -12.21 -8.36
CA TYR A 271 1.83 -11.19 -7.45
C TYR A 271 0.65 -10.49 -8.12
N ILE A 272 -0.50 -10.59 -7.48
CA ILE A 272 -1.74 -9.94 -7.88
C ILE A 272 -1.84 -8.62 -7.10
N VAL A 273 -1.79 -7.50 -7.82
CA VAL A 273 -1.77 -6.17 -7.21
C VAL A 273 -3.01 -5.39 -7.59
N SER A 274 -3.91 -5.26 -6.64
CA SER A 274 -5.15 -4.52 -6.81
C SER A 274 -4.89 -3.02 -6.83
N CYS A 275 -5.44 -2.35 -7.83
CA CYS A 275 -5.31 -0.91 -8.01
C CYS A 275 -6.65 -0.20 -7.76
N SER A 276 -6.66 0.69 -6.77
CA SER A 276 -7.86 1.40 -6.37
C SER A 276 -7.98 2.81 -6.98
N THR A 277 -9.22 3.24 -7.15
CA THR A 277 -9.57 4.59 -7.60
C THR A 277 -10.66 5.17 -6.69
N PRO A 278 -10.48 6.40 -6.15
CA PRO A 278 -11.52 7.07 -5.40
C PRO A 278 -12.78 7.33 -6.22
N THR A 279 -13.94 6.95 -5.67
CA THR A 279 -15.26 7.15 -6.30
C THR A 279 -16.01 8.37 -5.74
N VAL A 280 -15.62 8.84 -4.54
CA VAL A 280 -16.25 9.97 -3.84
C VAL A 280 -15.24 11.08 -3.57
N GLY A 281 -15.53 12.28 -4.08
CA GLY A 281 -14.65 13.42 -3.90
C GLY A 281 -13.28 13.20 -4.56
N LEU A 282 -12.21 13.56 -3.86
CA LEU A 282 -10.84 13.42 -4.33
C LEU A 282 -10.18 12.13 -3.81
N PHE A 283 -10.60 11.62 -2.65
CA PHE A 283 -9.93 10.55 -1.91
C PHE A 283 -10.87 9.49 -1.32
N GLY A 284 -12.18 9.69 -1.39
CA GLY A 284 -13.16 8.92 -0.62
C GLY A 284 -13.71 7.73 -1.37
N ALA A 285 -14.17 6.73 -0.60
CA ALA A 285 -14.80 5.51 -1.07
C ALA A 285 -14.03 4.90 -2.24
N SER A 286 -12.75 4.61 -2.03
CA SER A 286 -11.93 3.96 -3.05
C SER A 286 -12.47 2.58 -3.36
N ASP A 287 -12.44 2.22 -4.63
CA ASP A 287 -12.78 0.89 -5.10
C ASP A 287 -11.72 0.39 -6.06
N ILE A 288 -11.57 -0.93 -6.15
CA ILE A 288 -10.67 -1.56 -7.11
C ILE A 288 -11.23 -1.33 -8.52
N SER A 289 -10.39 -0.80 -9.39
CA SER A 289 -10.72 -0.56 -10.80
C SER A 289 -9.92 -1.44 -11.75
N GLU A 290 -8.69 -1.77 -11.37
CA GLU A 290 -7.74 -2.49 -12.23
C GLU A 290 -6.90 -3.43 -11.37
N VAL A 291 -6.30 -4.44 -11.99
CA VAL A 291 -5.43 -5.41 -11.35
C VAL A 291 -4.15 -5.52 -12.17
N ILE A 292 -3.01 -5.51 -11.49
CA ILE A 292 -1.72 -5.81 -12.11
C ILE A 292 -1.40 -7.28 -11.79
N ILE A 293 -1.21 -8.07 -12.84
CA ILE A 293 -0.72 -9.45 -12.76
C ILE A 293 0.77 -9.37 -13.03
N PHE A 294 1.58 -9.66 -12.02
CA PHE A 294 3.04 -9.54 -12.11
C PHE A 294 3.72 -10.89 -11.97
N ASP A 295 4.54 -11.27 -12.95
CA ASP A 295 5.37 -12.46 -12.90
C ASP A 295 6.71 -12.11 -12.22
N PRO A 296 6.96 -12.62 -11.00
CA PRO A 296 8.17 -12.30 -10.25
C PRO A 296 9.43 -13.02 -10.75
N THR A 297 9.30 -13.98 -11.67
CA THR A 297 10.45 -14.65 -12.29
C THR A 297 11.03 -13.82 -13.43
N SER A 298 10.17 -13.33 -14.34
CA SER A 298 10.56 -12.54 -15.51
C SER A 298 10.60 -11.03 -15.24
N GLY A 299 9.76 -10.53 -14.33
CA GLY A 299 9.51 -9.11 -14.09
C GLY A 299 8.56 -8.46 -15.11
N GLU A 300 7.87 -9.27 -15.92
CA GLU A 300 6.79 -8.81 -16.79
C GLU A 300 5.51 -8.58 -15.98
N SER A 301 4.70 -7.63 -16.43
CA SER A 301 3.39 -7.35 -15.85
C SER A 301 2.36 -7.06 -16.91
N GLU A 302 1.14 -7.45 -16.60
CA GLU A 302 -0.06 -7.10 -17.35
C GLU A 302 -1.01 -6.31 -16.45
N LEU A 303 -1.58 -5.23 -16.98
CA LEU A 303 -2.60 -4.45 -16.29
C LEU A 303 -3.95 -4.75 -16.95
N VAL A 304 -4.88 -5.30 -16.18
CA VAL A 304 -6.23 -5.64 -16.63
C VAL A 304 -7.28 -4.82 -15.87
N ASP A 305 -8.42 -4.58 -16.50
CA ASP A 305 -9.59 -4.02 -15.82
C ASP A 305 -10.17 -5.07 -14.85
N VAL A 306 -10.71 -4.63 -13.71
CA VAL A 306 -11.29 -5.53 -12.71
C VAL A 306 -12.39 -6.44 -13.29
N SER A 307 -13.13 -5.96 -14.30
CA SER A 307 -14.17 -6.74 -14.98
C SER A 307 -13.63 -7.81 -15.94
N SER A 308 -12.33 -7.82 -16.21
CA SER A 308 -11.66 -8.69 -17.17
C SER A 308 -10.56 -9.54 -16.53
N VAL A 309 -10.57 -9.66 -15.20
CA VAL A 309 -9.64 -10.49 -14.45
C VAL A 309 -9.85 -11.97 -14.83
N PRO A 310 -8.78 -12.71 -15.17
CA PRO A 310 -8.85 -14.15 -15.40
C PRO A 310 -9.42 -14.92 -14.20
N GLN A 311 -10.23 -15.94 -14.46
CA GLN A 311 -10.93 -16.72 -13.43
C GLN A 311 -10.00 -17.45 -12.44
N TRP A 312 -8.74 -17.73 -12.81
CA TRP A 312 -7.78 -18.38 -11.89
C TRP A 312 -7.30 -17.45 -10.77
N ILE A 313 -7.53 -16.13 -10.88
CA ILE A 313 -7.14 -15.16 -9.86
C ILE A 313 -8.28 -15.07 -8.85
N ASP A 314 -8.00 -15.48 -7.63
CA ASP A 314 -9.00 -15.58 -6.57
C ASP A 314 -9.14 -14.28 -5.77
N ILE A 315 -8.01 -13.65 -5.39
CA ILE A 315 -8.01 -12.53 -4.44
C ILE A 315 -7.69 -11.22 -5.16
N VAL A 316 -8.74 -10.65 -5.75
CA VAL A 316 -8.72 -9.24 -6.18
C VAL A 316 -9.16 -8.33 -5.04
N TYR A 317 -10.32 -8.62 -4.45
CA TYR A 317 -10.87 -7.90 -3.31
C TYR A 317 -10.47 -8.62 -2.04
N THR A 318 -9.76 -7.98 -1.11
CA THR A 318 -9.51 -8.58 0.20
C THR A 318 -10.78 -8.62 1.04
N GLY A 319 -10.87 -9.55 1.98
CA GLY A 319 -12.01 -9.62 2.90
C GLY A 319 -12.13 -8.37 3.78
N ASP A 320 -11.01 -7.72 4.14
CA ASP A 320 -11.01 -6.41 4.82
C ASP A 320 -11.68 -5.33 3.98
N LEU A 321 -11.38 -5.27 2.68
CA LEU A 321 -12.00 -4.31 1.77
C LEU A 321 -13.50 -4.62 1.57
N ALA A 322 -13.84 -5.91 1.43
CA ALA A 322 -15.23 -6.34 1.29
C ALA A 322 -16.06 -5.96 2.54
N THR A 323 -15.52 -6.22 3.74
CA THR A 323 -16.17 -5.86 5.01
C THR A 323 -16.23 -4.35 5.22
N GLU A 324 -15.20 -3.58 4.86
CA GLU A 324 -15.23 -2.12 4.90
C GLU A 324 -16.37 -1.56 4.03
N LYS A 325 -16.52 -2.06 2.80
CA LYS A 325 -17.60 -1.67 1.89
C LYS A 325 -18.97 -2.02 2.45
N TYR A 326 -19.11 -3.21 3.06
CA TYR A 326 -20.33 -3.60 3.76
C TYR A 326 -20.63 -2.65 4.93
N ASN A 327 -19.62 -2.29 5.72
CA ASN A 327 -19.76 -1.39 6.85
C ASN A 327 -20.19 0.01 6.40
N TRP A 328 -19.70 0.51 5.28
CA TRP A 328 -20.22 1.74 4.70
C TRP A 328 -21.69 1.63 4.32
N TYR A 329 -22.10 0.53 3.69
CA TYR A 329 -23.51 0.26 3.41
C TYR A 329 -24.35 0.23 4.69
N GLY A 330 -24.00 -0.63 5.64
CA GLY A 330 -24.78 -0.89 6.84
C GLY A 330 -24.85 0.30 7.78
N THR A 331 -23.75 1.03 7.97
CA THR A 331 -23.72 2.17 8.91
C THR A 331 -24.23 3.47 8.26
N LEU A 332 -23.95 3.72 6.97
CA LEU A 332 -24.20 5.02 6.33
C LEU A 332 -25.48 5.09 5.50
N SER A 333 -26.21 3.98 5.31
CA SER A 333 -27.50 3.97 4.58
C SER A 333 -28.51 4.98 5.14
N GLY A 334 -28.59 5.12 6.47
CA GLY A 334 -29.42 6.12 7.15
C GLY A 334 -28.83 7.55 7.16
N GLY A 335 -27.64 7.75 6.59
CA GLY A 335 -26.88 9.00 6.62
C GLY A 335 -25.98 9.16 7.85
N PHE A 336 -25.02 10.08 7.76
CA PHE A 336 -23.97 10.27 8.77
C PHE A 336 -24.49 10.59 10.18
N ILE A 337 -25.51 11.44 10.31
CA ILE A 337 -26.06 11.79 11.63
C ILE A 337 -26.70 10.56 12.28
N ASN A 338 -27.37 9.72 11.49
CA ASN A 338 -27.93 8.46 11.97
C ASN A 338 -26.80 7.53 12.45
N SER A 339 -25.74 7.36 11.66
CA SER A 339 -24.63 6.46 11.99
C SER A 339 -23.85 6.83 13.26
N VAL A 340 -23.97 8.06 13.74
CA VAL A 340 -23.23 8.55 14.92
C VAL A 340 -24.13 8.69 16.16
N ILE A 341 -25.38 9.13 15.97
CA ILE A 341 -26.28 9.48 17.10
C ILE A 341 -27.50 8.56 17.14
N GLY A 342 -28.12 8.31 15.99
CA GLY A 342 -29.41 7.63 15.90
C GLY A 342 -29.30 6.11 16.04
N ASN A 343 -28.29 5.53 15.39
CA ASN A 343 -28.05 4.09 15.25
C ASN A 343 -29.30 3.29 14.85
N VAL A 344 -30.22 3.91 14.10
CA VAL A 344 -31.44 3.25 13.63
C VAL A 344 -31.10 2.45 12.39
N ASP A 345 -31.38 1.14 12.41
CA ASP A 345 -31.11 0.20 11.31
C ASP A 345 -29.66 0.21 10.80
N CYS A 346 -28.70 0.52 11.68
CA CYS A 346 -27.28 0.44 11.37
C CYS A 346 -26.76 -0.98 11.62
N THR A 347 -26.11 -1.56 10.61
CA THR A 347 -25.43 -2.85 10.71
C THR A 347 -23.94 -2.71 10.38
N GLN A 348 -23.13 -3.64 10.87
CA GLN A 348 -21.70 -3.71 10.59
C GLN A 348 -21.25 -5.18 10.66
N SER A 349 -20.24 -5.57 9.90
CA SER A 349 -19.65 -6.90 9.99
C SER A 349 -19.07 -7.15 11.38
N THR A 350 -18.95 -8.42 11.74
CA THR A 350 -18.08 -8.84 12.85
C THR A 350 -16.61 -8.57 12.51
N ASP A 351 -15.74 -8.61 13.53
CA ASP A 351 -14.32 -8.24 13.41
C ASP A 351 -13.50 -9.18 12.49
N ASP A 352 -14.01 -10.37 12.17
CA ASP A 352 -13.30 -11.40 11.41
C ASP A 352 -14.21 -12.05 10.35
N PHE A 353 -13.60 -12.73 9.38
CA PHE A 353 -14.28 -13.42 8.29
C PHE A 353 -13.61 -14.76 7.95
N GLY A 354 -14.43 -15.74 7.58
CA GLY A 354 -14.00 -17.02 7.04
C GLY A 354 -13.94 -17.02 5.52
N TYR A 355 -13.46 -18.13 4.97
CA TYR A 355 -13.29 -18.35 3.53
C TYR A 355 -14.04 -19.61 3.11
N ILE A 356 -14.76 -19.54 1.99
CA ILE A 356 -15.45 -20.69 1.39
C ILE A 356 -15.14 -20.70 -0.11
N ALA A 357 -14.71 -21.83 -0.65
CA ALA A 357 -14.58 -21.99 -2.09
C ALA A 357 -15.96 -22.38 -2.67
N LEU A 358 -16.52 -21.57 -3.57
CA LEU A 358 -17.80 -21.82 -4.24
C LEU A 358 -17.70 -21.40 -5.70
N GLU A 359 -18.24 -22.23 -6.60
CA GLU A 359 -18.33 -21.92 -8.03
C GLU A 359 -17.00 -21.52 -8.69
N ASP A 360 -15.92 -22.16 -8.23
CA ASP A 360 -14.55 -21.91 -8.67
C ASP A 360 -13.89 -20.62 -8.12
N ASP A 361 -14.57 -19.87 -7.25
CA ASP A 361 -14.08 -18.63 -6.62
C ASP A 361 -13.95 -18.76 -5.09
N VAL A 362 -13.16 -17.85 -4.48
CA VAL A 362 -13.05 -17.69 -3.03
C VAL A 362 -14.03 -16.63 -2.51
N TRP A 363 -14.96 -17.06 -1.66
CA TRP A 363 -15.95 -16.21 -1.01
C TRP A 363 -15.59 -15.90 0.44
N TYR A 364 -15.87 -14.68 0.88
CA TYR A 364 -15.77 -14.26 2.27
C TYR A 364 -17.09 -14.44 2.99
N PHE A 365 -17.05 -15.02 4.19
CA PHE A 365 -18.22 -15.21 5.04
C PHE A 365 -18.00 -14.56 6.41
N THR A 366 -18.93 -13.72 6.86
CA THR A 366 -18.85 -13.04 8.16
C THR A 366 -20.23 -12.80 8.76
N GLY A 367 -20.30 -12.59 10.07
CA GLY A 367 -21.51 -12.15 10.76
C GLY A 367 -21.78 -10.66 10.54
N VAL A 368 -23.01 -10.24 10.81
CA VAL A 368 -23.52 -8.85 10.72
C VAL A 368 -24.24 -8.47 12.00
#